data_AF-A0A923XJQ6-F1
#
_entry.id   AF-A0A923XJQ6-F1
#
_cell.length_a   1.000
_cell.length_b   1.000
_cell.length_c   1.000
_cell.angle_alpha   90.00
_cell.angle_beta   90.00
_cell.angle_gamma   90.00
#
_symmetry.space_group_name_H-M   'P 1'
#
loop_
_entity.id
_entity.type
_entity.pdbx_description
1 polymer ?
#
loop_
_entity_poly.entity_id
_entity_poly.type
_entity_poly.pdbx_seq_one_letter_code
_entity_poly.pdbx_strand_id
1 'polypeptide(L)' 'AKFALDDVRKRGLKITPQCEFMATYVGRHPEYADLVSAAG' A
#
# COMPACT_ATOMS: atom_id res chain seq x y z
N ALA A 1 7.97 1.51 5.40
CA ALA A 1 6.99 0.98 4.43
C ALA A 1 7.36 1.27 2.97
N LYS A 2 7.93 2.44 2.65
CA LYS A 2 8.36 2.83 1.29
C LYS A 2 8.99 1.72 0.44
N PHE A 3 10.08 1.09 0.91
CA PHE A 3 10.77 0.03 0.15
C PHE A 3 9.86 -1.15 -0.22
N ALA A 4 9.00 -1.60 0.69
CA ALA A 4 8.07 -2.69 0.45
C ALA A 4 6.97 -2.31 -0.56
N LEU A 5 6.46 -1.08 -0.49
CA LEU A 5 5.46 -0.56 -1.42
C LEU A 5 6.05 -0.35 -2.82
N ASP A 6 7.29 0.13 -2.90
CA ASP A 6 8.02 0.26 -4.16
C ASP A 6 8.26 -1.11 -4.82
N ASP A 7 8.55 -2.17 -4.04
CA ASP A 7 8.65 -3.54 -4.56
C ASP A 7 7.31 -4.06 -5.09
N VAL A 8 6.23 -3.87 -4.33
CA VAL A 8 4.86 -4.21 -4.72
C VAL A 8 4.51 -3.54 -6.06
N ARG A 9 4.81 -2.24 -6.20
CA ARG A 9 4.59 -1.48 -7.43
C ARG A 9 5.41 -2.03 -8.60
N LYS A 10 6.70 -2.30 -8.39
CA LYS A 10 7.58 -2.88 -9.43
C LYS A 10 7.07 -4.23 -9.92
N ARG A 11 6.45 -5.01 -9.04
CA ARG A 11 5.88 -6.32 -9.34
C ARG A 11 4.45 -6.24 -9.90
N GLY A 12 3.86 -5.05 -9.99
CA GLY A 12 2.48 -4.86 -10.43
C GLY A 12 1.44 -5.49 -9.49
N LEU A 13 1.79 -5.69 -8.22
CA LEU A 13 0.92 -6.28 -7.22
C LEU A 13 0.12 -5.22 -6.48
N LYS A 14 -0.96 -5.65 -5.82
CA LYS A 14 -1.70 -4.85 -4.85
C LYS A 14 -1.58 -5.46 -3.46
N ILE A 15 -1.62 -4.62 -2.44
CA ILE A 15 -1.60 -5.01 -1.02
C ILE A 15 -2.94 -4.75 -0.36
N THR A 16 -3.27 -5.55 0.64
CA THR A 16 -4.35 -5.27 1.58
C THR A 16 -3.71 -4.99 2.94
N PRO A 17 -3.71 -3.75 3.44
CA PRO A 17 -3.11 -3.43 4.73
C PRO A 17 -3.93 -4.06 5.86
N GLN A 18 -3.42 -5.15 6.44
CA GLN A 18 -4.03 -5.85 7.58
C GLN A 18 -3.70 -5.19 8.93
N CYS A 19 -2.70 -4.30 8.96
CA CYS A 19 -2.28 -3.58 10.15
C CYS A 19 -2.61 -2.09 10.02
N GLU A 20 -3.15 -1.52 11.09
CA GLU A 20 -3.48 -0.10 11.26
C GLU A 20 -2.31 0.85 10.95
N PHE A 21 -1.06 0.44 11.24
CA PHE A 21 0.12 1.22 10.88
C PHE A 21 0.25 1.40 9.36
N MET A 22 0.03 0.33 8.59
CA MET A 22 0.12 0.37 7.12
C MET A 22 -1.06 1.11 6.50
N ALA A 23 -2.27 0.95 7.06
CA ALA A 23 -3.44 1.73 6.64
C ALA A 23 -3.20 3.23 6.84
N THR A 24 -2.66 3.62 8.00
CA THR A 24 -2.31 5.02 8.30
C THR A 24 -1.19 5.52 7.39
N TYR A 25 -0.17 4.69 7.13
CA TYR A 25 0.94 5.05 6.25
C TYR A 25 0.44 5.34 4.83
N VAL A 26 -0.37 4.45 4.23
CA VAL A 26 -0.93 4.70 2.89
C VAL A 26 -1.90 5.87 2.90
N GLY A 27 -2.69 6.06 3.97
CA GLY A 27 -3.54 7.25 4.10
C GLY A 27 -2.77 8.57 4.13
N ARG A 28 -1.56 8.59 4.69
CA ARG A 28 -0.66 9.76 4.67
C ARG A 28 0.14 9.90 3.37
N HIS A 29 0.25 8.81 2.62
CA HIS A 29 1.01 8.71 1.38
C HIS A 29 0.10 8.28 0.22
N PRO A 30 -0.75 9.19 -0.28
CA PRO A 30 -1.72 8.88 -1.34
C PRO A 30 -1.05 8.44 -2.64
N GLU A 31 0.25 8.69 -2.82
CA GLU A 31 1.04 8.17 -3.93
C GLU A 31 1.16 6.64 -3.97
N TYR A 32 0.77 5.93 -2.90
CA TYR A 32 0.70 4.46 -2.84
C TYR A 32 -0.75 3.94 -2.72
N ALA A 33 -1.76 4.81 -2.79
CA ALA A 33 -3.16 4.41 -2.68
C ALA A 33 -3.60 3.49 -3.84
N ASP A 34 -2.99 3.63 -5.01
CA ASP A 34 -3.17 2.77 -6.19
C ASP A 34 -2.70 1.32 -5.94
N LEU A 35 -1.76 1.15 -5.01
CA LEU A 35 -1.25 -0.17 -4.61
C LEU A 35 -2.16 -0.84 -3.59
N VAL A 36 -3.10 -0.13 -2.98
CA VAL A 36 -4.06 -0.75 -2.06
C VAL A 36 -5.17 -1.39 -2.88
N SER A 37 -5.31 -2.70 -2.74
CA SER A 37 -6.51 -3.36 -3.21
C SER A 37 -7.65 -2.80 -2.38
N ALA A 38 -8.65 -2.20 -3.02
CA ALA A 38 -9.91 -1.89 -2.37
C ALA A 38 -10.51 -3.23 -1.91
N ALA A 39 -10.16 -3.64 -0.70
CA ALA A 39 -10.82 -4.73 -0.03
C ALA A 39 -12.21 -4.20 0.29
N GLY A 40 -13.19 -4.65 -0.49
CA GLY A 40 -14.55 -4.77 0.02
C GLY A 40 -14.57 -5.78 1.15
#